data_AF-A0A1V5J888-F1
#
_entry.id   AF-A0A1V5J888-F1
#
_cell.length_a   1.000
_cell.length_b   1.000
_cell.length_c   1.000
_cell.angle_alpha   90.00
_cell.angle_beta   90.00
_cell.angle_gamma   90.00
#
_symmetry.space_group_name_H-M   'P 1'
#
loop_
_entity.id
_entity.type
_entity.pdbx_description
1 polymer ?
#
loop_
_entity_poly.entity_id
_entity_poly.type
_entity_poly.pdbx_seq_one_letter_code
_entity_poly.pdbx_strand_id
1 'polypeptide(L)'
;MCASMMPVEELPDASWVTTFALGFLSAVFDNIPLTKLCLEQGHYDWGMLAYAVGFGGSMIWFGSSAGVAITNKFQEARNVVLWVRKGWHVIVAYVLGFFALYLLLGWEPADSREHKIINCPVPGCPMAGPGEAAEGTISYLDLINK
;
A
#
# COMPACT_ATOMS: atom_id res chain seq x y z
N MET A 1 3.92 -2.64 -19.19
CA MET A 1 4.67 -1.40 -19.52
C MET A 1 3.70 -0.25 -19.70
N CYS A 2 3.14 0.28 -18.61
CA CYS A 2 2.39 1.57 -18.55
C CYS A 2 2.48 2.22 -17.15
N ALA A 3 3.00 1.51 -16.13
CA ALA A 3 3.12 2.01 -14.76
C ALA A 3 4.24 3.05 -14.55
N SER A 4 5.04 3.36 -15.58
CA SER A 4 6.17 4.31 -15.49
C SER A 4 5.81 5.73 -15.94
N MET A 5 4.54 6.02 -16.23
CA MET A 5 4.07 7.36 -16.64
C MET A 5 3.16 8.00 -15.61
N MET A 6 3.15 7.52 -14.36
CA MET A 6 2.41 8.23 -13.30
C MET A 6 3.24 9.48 -12.93
N PRO A 7 2.76 10.71 -13.24
CA PRO A 7 3.42 11.92 -12.82
C PRO A 7 3.10 12.10 -11.34
N VAL A 8 3.84 11.42 -10.47
CA VAL A 8 3.74 11.62 -9.02
C VAL A 8 5.01 12.34 -8.61
N GLU A 9 5.05 13.63 -8.95
CA GLU A 9 6.15 14.51 -8.55
C GLU A 9 6.12 14.80 -7.04
N GLU A 10 4.97 14.63 -6.38
CA GLU A 10 4.80 14.44 -4.93
C GLU A 10 3.31 14.15 -4.69
N LEU A 11 2.98 13.09 -3.95
CA LEU A 11 1.62 12.92 -3.44
C LEU A 11 1.36 14.03 -2.40
N PRO A 12 0.14 14.58 -2.30
CA PRO A 12 -0.19 15.55 -1.25
C PRO A 12 0.05 14.97 0.14
N ASP A 13 0.26 15.85 1.13
CA ASP A 13 0.59 15.45 2.50
C ASP A 13 -0.36 14.36 3.04
N ALA A 14 0.24 13.40 3.76
CA ALA A 14 -0.49 12.27 4.31
C ALA A 14 -1.56 12.77 5.29
N SER A 15 -2.82 12.55 4.92
CA SER A 15 -3.99 12.92 5.69
C SER A 15 -5.12 11.94 5.39
N TRP A 16 -6.11 11.88 6.27
CA TRP A 16 -7.30 11.09 6.03
C TRP A 16 -8.00 11.47 4.71
N VAL A 17 -7.92 12.74 4.29
CA VAL A 17 -8.49 13.23 3.02
C VAL A 17 -7.75 12.65 1.82
N THR A 18 -6.41 12.67 1.86
CA THR A 18 -5.60 12.12 0.76
C THR A 18 -5.74 10.61 0.69
N THR A 19 -5.80 9.91 1.83
CA THR A 19 -6.10 8.48 1.89
C THR A 19 -7.48 8.12 1.35
N PHE A 20 -8.50 8.93 1.66
CA PHE A 20 -9.84 8.75 1.11
C PHE A 20 -9.83 8.90 -0.43
N ALA A 21 -9.18 9.95 -0.94
CA ALA A 21 -9.06 10.16 -2.39
C ALA A 21 -8.25 9.05 -3.08
N LEU A 22 -7.20 8.55 -2.42
CA LEU A 22 -6.38 7.44 -2.90
C LEU A 22 -7.19 6.15 -3.09
N GLY A 23 -8.21 5.89 -2.29
CA GLY A 23 -9.09 4.75 -2.52
C GLY A 23 -9.85 4.83 -3.85
N PHE A 24 -10.32 6.01 -4.24
CA PHE A 24 -10.94 6.19 -5.57
C PHE A 24 -9.91 6.07 -6.71
N LEU A 25 -8.69 6.59 -6.50
CA LEU A 25 -7.61 6.45 -7.47
C LEU A 25 -7.18 4.99 -7.64
N SER A 26 -7.26 4.20 -6.57
CA SER A 26 -6.98 2.75 -6.59
C SER A 26 -7.92 1.96 -7.48
N ALA A 27 -9.16 2.42 -7.68
CA ALA A 27 -10.06 1.84 -8.67
C ALA A 27 -9.51 1.92 -10.12
N VAL A 28 -8.56 2.82 -10.38
CA VAL A 28 -7.99 3.10 -11.70
C VAL A 28 -6.51 2.68 -11.83
N PHE A 29 -5.70 2.81 -10.78
CA PHE A 29 -4.25 2.63 -10.89
C PHE A 29 -3.71 1.32 -10.31
N ASP A 30 -4.58 0.43 -9.81
CA ASP A 30 -4.22 -0.80 -9.10
C ASP A 30 -3.57 -0.52 -7.72
N ASN A 31 -3.66 -1.51 -6.83
CA ASN A 31 -3.37 -1.38 -5.42
C ASN A 31 -1.86 -1.43 -5.12
N ILE A 32 -1.12 -2.23 -5.90
CA ILE A 32 0.31 -2.45 -5.70
C ILE A 32 1.14 -1.18 -5.93
N PRO A 33 1.05 -0.50 -7.09
CA PRO A 33 1.85 0.70 -7.34
C PRO A 33 1.46 1.85 -6.40
N LEU A 34 0.17 2.02 -6.07
CA LEU A 34 -0.26 3.06 -5.14
C LEU A 34 0.22 2.83 -3.72
N THR A 35 0.14 1.59 -3.23
CA THR A 35 0.68 1.25 -1.90
C THR A 35 2.18 1.51 -1.84
N LYS A 36 2.91 1.20 -2.92
CA LYS A 36 4.35 1.48 -3.03
C LYS A 36 4.64 3.00 -2.97
N LEU A 37 3.87 3.83 -3.65
CA LEU A 37 4.07 5.29 -3.61
C LEU A 37 3.79 5.86 -2.22
N CYS A 38 2.73 5.40 -1.55
CA CYS A 38 2.41 5.82 -0.19
C CYS A 38 3.48 5.36 0.82
N LEU A 39 4.06 4.19 0.58
CA LEU A 39 5.22 3.66 1.30
C LEU A 39 6.46 4.55 1.16
N GLU A 40 6.76 4.95 -0.07
CA GLU A 40 7.91 5.80 -0.38
C GLU A 40 7.73 7.21 0.21
N GLN A 41 6.50 7.76 0.19
CA GLN A 41 6.19 9.05 0.81
C GLN A 41 6.22 8.99 2.36
N GLY A 42 5.72 7.90 2.96
CA GLY A 42 5.61 7.74 4.41
C GLY A 42 4.50 8.58 5.03
N HIS A 43 4.40 8.53 6.37
CA HIS A 43 3.47 9.30 7.21
C HIS A 43 1.97 8.99 7.04
N TYR A 44 1.59 8.00 6.24
CA TYR A 44 0.21 7.53 6.17
C TYR A 44 -0.16 6.64 7.36
N ASP A 45 -1.42 6.71 7.79
CA ASP A 45 -2.02 5.70 8.64
C ASP A 45 -2.20 4.40 7.84
N TRP A 46 -1.51 3.35 8.27
CA TRP A 46 -1.50 2.06 7.60
C TRP A 46 -2.85 1.35 7.58
N GLY A 47 -3.62 1.44 8.67
CA GLY A 47 -4.93 0.79 8.75
C GLY A 47 -5.91 1.45 7.78
N MET A 48 -5.95 2.78 7.81
CA MET A 48 -6.77 3.58 6.91
C MET A 48 -6.34 3.43 5.45
N LEU A 49 -5.03 3.42 5.17
CA LEU A 49 -4.47 3.25 3.83
C LEU A 49 -4.76 1.87 3.25
N ALA A 50 -4.56 0.81 4.04
CA ALA A 50 -4.84 -0.56 3.61
C ALA A 50 -6.33 -0.76 3.30
N TYR A 51 -7.23 -0.19 4.11
CA TYR A 51 -8.66 -0.17 3.82
C TYR A 51 -8.94 0.60 2.52
N ALA A 52 -8.39 1.82 2.39
CA ALA A 52 -8.68 2.69 1.27
C ALA A 52 -8.28 2.07 -0.07
N VAL A 53 -7.03 1.63 -0.19
CA VAL A 53 -6.48 1.04 -1.42
C VAL A 53 -7.06 -0.37 -1.63
N GLY A 54 -7.21 -1.18 -0.57
CA GLY A 54 -7.78 -2.52 -0.70
C GLY A 54 -9.24 -2.52 -1.20
N PHE A 55 -10.10 -1.77 -0.51
CA PHE A 55 -11.52 -1.68 -0.86
C PHE A 55 -11.75 -0.85 -2.13
N GLY A 56 -11.04 0.27 -2.27
CA GLY A 56 -11.15 1.20 -3.39
C GLY A 56 -10.98 0.55 -4.75
N GLY A 57 -10.03 -0.38 -4.88
CA GLY A 57 -9.77 -1.16 -6.11
C GLY A 57 -10.97 -1.97 -6.61
N SER A 58 -11.99 -2.20 -5.78
CA SER A 58 -13.18 -2.96 -6.16
C SER A 58 -14.30 -2.11 -6.78
N MET A 59 -14.18 -0.77 -6.76
CA MET A 59 -15.20 0.12 -7.34
C MET A 59 -15.36 -0.06 -8.86
N ILE A 60 -14.30 -0.52 -9.54
CA ILE A 60 -14.32 -0.88 -10.95
C ILE A 60 -13.67 -2.25 -11.12
N TRP A 61 -14.05 -3.00 -12.17
CA TRP A 61 -13.58 -4.35 -12.41
C TRP A 61 -12.06 -4.49 -12.62
N PHE A 62 -11.37 -3.47 -13.12
CA PHE A 62 -9.93 -3.59 -13.43
C PHE A 62 -9.01 -3.17 -12.26
N GLY A 63 -9.53 -2.46 -11.25
CA GLY A 63 -8.76 -2.05 -10.07
C GLY A 63 -8.47 -3.19 -9.08
N SER A 64 -8.93 -4.41 -9.36
CA SER A 64 -8.68 -5.58 -8.53
C SER A 64 -8.59 -6.86 -9.35
N SER A 65 -7.75 -7.81 -8.92
CA SER A 65 -7.64 -9.14 -9.53
C SER A 65 -8.96 -9.92 -9.51
N ALA A 66 -9.76 -9.75 -8.45
CA ALA A 66 -11.09 -10.33 -8.34
C ALA A 66 -12.06 -9.78 -9.40
N GLY A 67 -12.06 -8.47 -9.62
CA GLY A 67 -12.86 -7.85 -10.68
C GLY A 67 -12.48 -8.35 -12.07
N VAL A 68 -11.17 -8.44 -12.36
CA VAL A 68 -10.67 -8.99 -13.63
C VAL A 68 -11.11 -10.45 -13.81
N ALA A 69 -11.04 -11.26 -12.75
CA ALA A 69 -11.49 -12.65 -12.79
C ALA A 69 -13.00 -12.77 -13.07
N ILE A 70 -13.83 -11.89 -12.51
CA ILE A 70 -15.28 -11.84 -12.79
C ILE A 70 -15.51 -11.52 -14.27
N THR A 71 -14.82 -10.52 -14.82
CA THR A 71 -14.99 -10.15 -16.22
C THR A 71 -14.52 -11.19 -17.22
N ASN A 72 -13.63 -12.11 -16.81
CA ASN A 72 -13.25 -13.25 -17.64
C ASN A 72 -14.40 -14.25 -17.78
N LYS A 73 -15.22 -14.43 -16.73
CA LYS A 73 -16.41 -15.31 -16.76
C LYS A 73 -17.64 -14.62 -17.35
N PHE A 74 -17.86 -13.34 -17.01
CA PHE A 74 -18.99 -12.53 -17.45
C PHE A 74 -18.47 -11.33 -18.22
N GLN A 75 -18.40 -11.45 -19.54
CA GLN A 75 -17.82 -10.43 -20.42
C GLN A 75 -18.61 -9.11 -20.37
N GLU A 76 -19.90 -9.17 -20.06
CA GLU A 76 -20.80 -8.03 -19.88
C GLU A 76 -20.35 -7.12 -18.74
N ALA A 77 -19.64 -7.67 -17.74
CA ALA A 77 -19.14 -6.95 -16.59
C ALA A 77 -17.94 -6.03 -16.94
N ARG A 78 -17.38 -6.12 -18.16
CA ARG A 78 -16.35 -5.18 -18.65
C ARG A 78 -16.88 -3.77 -18.89
N ASN A 79 -18.20 -3.60 -18.99
CA ASN A 79 -18.81 -2.28 -19.12
C ASN A 79 -18.72 -1.55 -17.77
N VAL A 80 -17.80 -0.58 -17.67
CA VAL A 80 -17.56 0.21 -16.45
C VAL A 80 -18.81 0.95 -15.98
N VAL A 81 -19.59 1.53 -16.90
CA VAL A 81 -20.81 2.26 -16.55
C VAL A 81 -21.84 1.31 -15.94
N LEU A 82 -22.00 0.12 -16.53
CA LEU A 82 -22.91 -0.89 -16.00
C LEU A 82 -22.42 -1.45 -14.65
N TRP A 83 -21.11 -1.67 -14.52
CA TRP A 83 -20.47 -2.10 -13.27
C TRP A 83 -20.75 -1.12 -12.14
N VAL A 84 -20.52 0.18 -12.35
CA VAL A 84 -20.78 1.21 -11.34
C VAL A 84 -22.27 1.37 -11.08
N ARG A 85 -23.10 1.39 -12.14
CA ARG A 85 -24.56 1.55 -11.99
C ARG A 85 -25.20 0.40 -11.22
N LYS A 86 -24.75 -0.84 -11.45
CA LYS A 86 -25.28 -2.04 -10.76
C LYS A 86 -24.58 -2.29 -9.42
N GLY A 87 -23.30 -1.90 -9.32
CA GLY A 87 -22.45 -2.04 -8.16
C GLY A 87 -22.34 -0.79 -7.30
N TRP A 88 -23.28 0.16 -7.39
CA TRP A 88 -23.26 1.43 -6.66
C TRP A 88 -23.09 1.24 -5.14
N HIS A 89 -23.57 0.12 -4.61
CA HIS A 89 -23.41 -0.29 -3.22
C HIS A 89 -21.95 -0.39 -2.79
N VAL A 90 -21.02 -0.71 -3.69
CA VAL A 90 -19.59 -0.78 -3.39
C VAL A 90 -19.06 0.60 -3.01
N ILE A 91 -19.42 1.63 -3.79
CA ILE A 91 -19.01 3.01 -3.49
C ILE A 91 -19.61 3.47 -2.16
N VAL A 92 -20.87 3.15 -1.90
CA VAL A 92 -21.51 3.51 -0.62
C VAL A 92 -20.87 2.78 0.56
N ALA A 93 -20.60 1.48 0.42
CA ALA A 93 -19.93 0.69 1.44
C ALA A 93 -18.50 1.17 1.71
N TYR A 94 -17.78 1.64 0.68
CA TYR A 94 -16.49 2.29 0.83
C TYR A 94 -16.59 3.54 1.71
N VAL A 95 -17.51 4.44 1.37
CA VAL A 95 -17.68 5.70 2.11
C VAL A 95 -18.07 5.43 3.57
N LEU A 96 -19.07 4.58 3.79
CA LEU A 96 -19.54 4.25 5.13
C LEU A 96 -18.47 3.51 5.95
N GLY A 97 -17.78 2.55 5.35
CA GLY A 97 -16.73 1.79 6.04
C GLY A 97 -15.50 2.66 6.33
N PHE A 98 -15.12 3.56 5.43
CA PHE A 98 -14.04 4.53 5.66
C PHE A 98 -14.36 5.42 6.86
N PHE A 99 -15.54 6.03 6.89
CA PHE A 99 -15.93 6.90 8.00
C PHE A 99 -16.16 6.10 9.28
N ALA A 100 -16.66 4.86 9.21
CA ALA A 100 -16.74 4.01 10.40
C ALA A 100 -15.35 3.73 10.98
N LEU A 101 -14.37 3.39 10.14
CA LEU A 101 -12.99 3.16 10.58
C LEU A 101 -12.37 4.44 11.16
N TYR A 102 -12.53 5.57 10.46
CA TYR A 102 -12.04 6.87 10.88
C TYR A 102 -12.65 7.34 12.20
N LEU A 103 -13.96 7.15 12.41
CA LEU A 103 -14.63 7.58 13.63
C LEU A 103 -14.38 6.66 14.82
N LEU A 104 -14.13 5.36 14.57
CA LEU A 104 -13.89 4.38 15.64
C LEU A 104 -12.42 4.33 16.09
N LEU A 105 -11.48 4.39 15.14
CA LEU A 105 -10.05 4.27 15.42
C LEU A 105 -9.33 5.62 15.37
N GLY A 106 -9.87 6.62 14.70
CA GLY A 106 -9.20 7.88 14.46
C GLY A 106 -8.23 7.81 13.28
N TRP A 107 -7.33 8.79 13.22
CA TRP A 107 -6.21 8.84 12.28
C TRP A 107 -4.91 8.76 13.07
N GLU A 108 -4.20 7.66 12.92
CA GLU A 108 -2.92 7.36 13.58
C GLU A 108 -1.84 7.19 12.52
N PRO A 109 -1.26 8.31 12.02
CA PRO A 109 -0.22 8.26 11.02
C PRO A 109 1.00 7.56 11.61
N ALA A 110 1.41 6.46 11.00
CA ALA A 110 2.60 5.75 11.43
C ALA A 110 3.81 6.43 10.78
N ASP A 111 4.74 6.90 11.61
CA ASP A 111 6.02 7.38 11.11
C ASP A 111 6.85 6.17 10.62
N SER A 112 6.73 5.85 9.34
CA SER A 112 7.33 4.66 8.74
C SER A 112 8.82 4.85 8.42
N ARG A 113 9.42 6.00 8.76
CA ARG A 113 10.81 6.32 8.44
C ARG A 113 11.79 6.20 9.60
N GLU A 114 11.33 5.79 10.78
CA GLU A 114 12.27 5.34 11.83
C GLU A 114 12.53 3.84 11.72
N HIS A 115 13.80 3.48 11.50
CA HIS A 115 14.24 2.10 11.68
C HIS A 115 14.05 1.70 13.14
N LYS A 116 13.10 0.78 13.40
CA LYS A 116 12.86 0.23 14.75
C LYS A 116 14.08 -0.45 15.39
N ILE A 117 15.12 -0.72 14.60
CA ILE A 117 16.38 -1.31 15.03
C ILE A 117 17.50 -0.31 14.71
N ILE A 118 17.81 0.54 15.69
CA ILE A 118 18.87 1.56 15.58
C ILE A 118 20.25 0.93 15.85
N ASN A 119 20.29 -0.14 16.64
CA ASN A 119 21.48 -0.95 16.90
C ASN A 119 21.15 -2.41 16.60
N CYS A 120 21.58 -2.89 15.44
CA CYS A 120 21.41 -4.29 15.09
C CYS A 120 22.57 -5.08 15.73
N PRO A 121 22.31 -6.04 16.64
CA PRO A 121 23.36 -6.78 17.35
C PRO A 121 24.07 -7.81 16.45
N VAL A 122 23.74 -7.85 15.15
CA VAL A 122 24.33 -8.79 14.19
C VAL A 122 25.60 -8.20 13.59
N PRO A 123 26.76 -8.88 13.73
CA PRO A 123 28.01 -8.42 13.14
C PRO A 123 27.88 -8.25 11.63
N GLY A 124 28.28 -7.08 11.11
CA GLY A 124 28.24 -6.77 9.67
C GLY A 124 26.92 -6.20 9.15
N CYS A 125 25.99 -5.80 10.03
CA CYS A 125 24.82 -5.04 9.61
C CYS A 125 25.23 -3.66 9.08
N PRO A 126 24.74 -3.21 7.90
CA PRO A 126 25.00 -1.86 7.37
C PRO A 126 24.56 -0.71 8.30
N MET A 127 23.71 -1.03 9.28
CA MET A 127 23.09 -0.10 10.22
C MET A 127 23.73 -0.14 11.61
N ALA A 128 24.77 -0.97 11.84
CA ALA A 128 25.54 -0.91 13.07
C ALA A 128 26.42 0.34 13.04
N GLY A 129 26.33 1.19 14.06
CA GLY A 129 27.18 2.38 14.17
C GLY A 129 28.68 2.03 14.06
N PRO A 130 29.55 3.01 13.76
CA PRO A 130 30.98 2.80 13.44
C PRO A 130 31.87 2.34 14.62
N GLY A 131 31.37 1.49 15.53
CA GLY A 131 32.04 1.09 16.76
C GLY A 131 32.03 -0.41 17.10
N GLU A 132 31.42 -1.29 16.28
CA GLU A 132 31.37 -2.74 16.59
C GLU A 132 32.06 -3.59 15.53
N ALA A 133 33.32 -3.29 15.25
CA ALA A 133 34.25 -4.29 14.72
C ALA A 133 34.86 -5.05 15.91
N ALA A 134 34.07 -5.92 16.54
CA ALA A 134 34.62 -6.87 17.51
C ALA A 134 35.32 -8.01 16.75
N GLU A 135 36.56 -8.27 17.17
CA GLU A 135 37.49 -9.27 16.63
C GLU A 135 36.81 -10.63 16.38
N GLY A 136 36.87 -11.10 15.13
CA GLY A 136 36.45 -12.47 14.78
C GLY A 136 35.44 -12.57 13.63
N THR A 137 35.73 -11.96 12.48
CA THR A 137 34.95 -12.24 11.26
C THR A 137 35.30 -13.62 10.71
N ILE A 138 34.48 -14.63 11.01
CA ILE A 138 34.44 -15.88 10.24
C ILE A 138 33.58 -15.60 9.00
N SER A 139 34.12 -15.88 7.82
CA SER A 139 33.43 -15.69 6.54
C SER A 139 32.28 -16.67 6.41
N TYR A 140 31.17 -16.25 5.79
CA TYR A 140 30.05 -17.14 5.49
C TYR A 140 30.49 -18.39 4.72
N LEU A 141 31.57 -18.29 3.92
CA LEU A 141 32.16 -19.40 3.17
C LEU A 141 32.87 -20.44 4.06
N ASP A 142 33.31 -20.08 5.27
CA ASP A 142 33.94 -21.01 6.21
C ASP A 142 32.92 -21.90 6.92
N LEU A 143 31.66 -21.47 7.01
CA LEU A 143 30.57 -22.22 7.64
C LEU A 143 29.97 -23.30 6.73
N ILE A 144 30.02 -23.11 5.41
CA ILE A 144 29.45 -24.05 4.42
C ILE A 144 30.44 -25.14 4.03
N ASN A 145 31.73 -24.89 4.24
CA ASN A 145 32.82 -25.82 3.88
C ASN A 145 33.21 -26.76 5.05
N LYS A 146 32.31 -26.97 6.02
CA LYS A 146 32.53 -27.84 7.18
C LYS A 146 31.65 -29.09 7.12
#